data_AF-A0A7C5L307-F1
#
_entry.id   AF-A0A7C5L307-F1
#
_cell.length_a   1.000
_cell.length_b   1.000
_cell.length_c   1.000
_cell.angle_alpha   90.00
_cell.angle_beta   90.00
_cell.angle_gamma   90.00
#
_symmetry.space_group_name_H-M   'P 1'
#
loop_
_entity.id
_entity.type
_entity.pdbx_description
1 polymer ?
#
loop_
_entity_poly.entity_id
_entity_poly.type
_entity_poly.pdbx_seq_one_letter_code
_entity_poly.pdbx_strand_id
1 'polypeptide(L)' 'KEVVDFESARSSDTELFSRFFRSLLRHGVLIPPSQFEAWFIGTAHEEEHIEEALARIRDAVKDL' A
#
# COMPACT_ATOMS: atom_id res chain seq x y z
N LYS A 1 -15.30 -10.09 -1.68
CA LYS A 1 -15.74 -10.37 -3.07
C LYS A 1 -14.49 -10.66 -3.88
N GLU A 2 -14.55 -11.60 -4.82
CA GLU A 2 -13.43 -11.85 -5.72
C GLU A 2 -13.24 -10.66 -6.68
N VAL A 3 -11.99 -10.32 -7.00
CA VAL A 3 -11.63 -9.23 -7.91
C VAL A 3 -10.96 -9.84 -9.13
N VAL A 4 -11.66 -9.85 -10.27
CA VAL A 4 -11.23 -10.54 -11.52
C VAL A 4 -11.22 -9.62 -12.74
N ASP A 5 -11.75 -8.41 -12.60
CA ASP A 5 -11.89 -7.41 -13.65
C ASP A 5 -11.95 -6.00 -13.06
N PHE A 6 -12.07 -5.00 -13.92
CA PHE A 6 -12.14 -3.60 -13.49
C PHE A 6 -13.41 -3.30 -12.69
N GLU A 7 -14.57 -3.84 -13.08
CA GLU A 7 -15.85 -3.57 -12.39
C GLU A 7 -15.85 -4.11 -10.95
N SER A 8 -15.30 -5.31 -10.74
CA SER A 8 -15.08 -5.86 -9.41
C SER A 8 -14.04 -5.06 -8.62
N ALA A 9 -12.96 -4.58 -9.25
CA ALA A 9 -11.95 -3.74 -8.58
C ALA A 9 -12.53 -2.40 -8.10
N ARG A 10 -13.45 -1.79 -8.86
CA ARG A 10 -14.14 -0.53 -8.48
C ARG A 10 -14.98 -0.62 -7.21
N SER A 11 -15.21 -1.82 -6.69
CA SER A 11 -15.87 -2.00 -5.39
C SER A 11 -14.96 -1.72 -4.17
N SER A 12 -13.67 -1.45 -4.41
CA SER A 12 -12.70 -1.06 -3.38
C SER A 12 -13.11 0.21 -2.62
N ASP A 13 -12.86 0.25 -1.30
CA ASP A 13 -13.05 1.44 -0.48
C ASP A 13 -11.94 2.46 -0.74
N THR A 14 -12.27 3.52 -1.49
CA THR A 14 -11.32 4.56 -1.89
C THR A 14 -10.94 5.50 -0.75
N GLU A 15 -11.81 5.68 0.24
CA GLU A 15 -11.52 6.53 1.39
C GLU A 15 -10.60 5.80 2.38
N LEU A 16 -10.84 4.51 2.61
CA LEU A 16 -9.93 3.68 3.40
C LEU A 16 -8.54 3.64 2.77
N PHE A 17 -8.45 3.48 1.44
CA PHE A 17 -7.17 3.54 0.75
C PHE A 17 -6.48 4.91 0.91
N SER A 18 -7.22 6.01 0.78
CA SER A 18 -6.69 7.38 0.99
C SER A 18 -6.10 7.56 2.40
N ARG A 19 -6.79 7.05 3.43
CA ARG A 19 -6.29 7.04 4.82
C ARG A 19 -5.03 6.16 4.97
N PHE A 20 -5.04 4.96 4.40
CA PHE A 20 -3.89 4.05 4.39
C PHE A 20 -2.67 4.66 3.70
N PHE A 21 -2.84 5.21 2.49
CA PHE A 21 -1.79 5.89 1.74
C PHE A 21 -1.15 7.02 2.55
N ARG A 22 -1.98 7.89 3.15
CA ARG A 22 -1.49 8.97 4.02
C ARG A 22 -0.78 8.43 5.26
N SER A 23 -1.23 7.30 5.82
CA SER A 23 -0.59 6.65 6.97
C SER A 23 0.79 6.12 6.62
N LEU A 24 0.92 5.43 5.48
CA LEU A 24 2.20 4.94 4.97
C LEU A 24 3.19 6.06 4.71
N LEU A 25 2.74 7.16 4.09
CA LEU A 25 3.59 8.33 3.87
C LEU A 25 4.13 8.91 5.17
N ARG A 26 3.31 9.00 6.22
CA ARG A 26 3.76 9.47 7.56
C ARG A 26 4.81 8.53 8.17
N HIS A 27 4.72 7.24 7.89
CA HIS A 27 5.69 6.23 8.32
C HIS A 27 6.89 6.09 7.36
N GLY A 28 7.00 6.95 6.34
CA GLY A 28 8.12 6.97 5.41
C GLY A 28 8.12 5.82 4.40
N VAL A 29 6.94 5.28 4.05
CA VAL A 29 6.77 4.31 2.97
C VAL A 29 5.96 4.94 1.84
N LEU A 30 6.58 5.10 0.67
CA LEU A 30 5.91 5.58 -0.53
C LEU A 30 5.41 4.40 -1.34
N ILE A 31 4.11 4.39 -1.61
CA ILE A 31 3.46 3.41 -2.49
C ILE A 31 2.80 4.16 -3.66
N PRO A 32 2.37 3.46 -4.72
CA PRO A 32 1.58 4.09 -5.77
C PRO A 32 0.32 4.78 -5.21
N PRO A 33 -0.05 5.98 -5.68
CA PRO A 33 -1.13 6.81 -5.11
C PRO A 33 -2.54 6.34 -5.49
N SER A 34 -2.74 5.07 -5.84
CA SER A 34 -4.01 4.50 -6.27
C SER A 34 -4.13 3.04 -5.86
N GLN A 35 -5.33 2.62 -5.41
CA GLN A 35 -5.66 1.22 -5.14
C GLN A 35 -5.76 0.38 -6.42
N PHE A 36 -5.77 1.04 -7.58
CA PHE A 36 -5.85 0.40 -8.89
C PHE A 36 -4.46 0.25 -9.55
N GLU A 37 -3.38 0.50 -8.81
CA GLU A 37 -2.00 0.38 -9.28
C GLU A 37 -1.26 -0.77 -8.58
N ALA A 38 -0.33 -1.39 -9.31
CA ALA A 38 0.55 -2.43 -8.79
C ALA A 38 1.78 -1.80 -8.10
N TRP A 39 2.30 -2.48 -7.08
CA TRP A 39 3.54 -2.10 -6.42
C TRP A 39 4.72 -2.71 -7.17
N PHE A 40 5.78 -1.92 -7.38
CA PHE A 40 6.99 -2.35 -8.06
C PHE A 40 8.18 -2.28 -7.11
N ILE A 41 9.07 -3.27 -7.20
CA ILE A 41 10.34 -3.32 -6.47
C ILE A 41 11.46 -3.13 -7.48
N GLY A 42 12.49 -2.36 -7.11
CA GLY A 42 13.70 -2.17 -7.92
C GLY A 42 14.87 -3.00 -7.40
N THR A 43 15.85 -3.29 -8.27
CA THR A 43 17.05 -4.08 -7.92
C THR A 43 17.99 -3.41 -6.91
N ALA A 44 17.75 -2.15 -6.58
CA ALA A 44 18.46 -1.44 -5.51
C ALA A 44 17.90 -1.74 -4.10
N HIS A 45 16.73 -2.39 -4.00
CA HIS A 45 16.23 -2.85 -2.71
C HIS A 45 17.02 -4.08 -2.26
N GLU A 46 17.28 -4.13 -0.96
CA GLU A 46 17.93 -5.23 -0.25
C GLU A 46 16.90 -5.82 0.71
N GLU A 47 17.16 -7.00 1.26
CA GLU A 47 16.22 -7.69 2.16
C GLU A 47 15.85 -6.80 3.37
N GLU A 48 16.85 -6.10 3.91
CA GLU A 48 16.72 -5.18 5.04
C GLU A 48 15.75 -4.03 4.72
N HIS A 49 15.80 -3.51 3.49
CA HIS A 49 14.87 -2.46 3.04
C HIS A 49 13.43 -2.98 3.00
N ILE A 50 13.22 -4.24 2.59
CA ILE A 50 11.90 -4.87 2.53
C ILE A 50 11.37 -5.11 3.94
N GLU A 51 12.19 -5.66 4.84
CA GLU A 51 11.79 -5.90 6.24
C GLU A 51 11.45 -4.60 6.98
N GLU A 52 12.25 -3.55 6.77
CA GLU A 52 11.95 -2.23 7.31
C GLU A 52 10.63 -1.66 6.78
N ALA A 53 10.38 -1.77 5.47
CA ALA A 53 9.12 -1.34 4.88
C ALA A 53 7.93 -2.13 5.44
N LEU A 54 8.05 -3.45 5.60
CA LEU A 54 7.01 -4.30 6.19
C LEU A 54 6.71 -3.92 7.65
N ALA A 55 7.73 -3.63 8.46
CA ALA A 55 7.55 -3.16 9.82
C ALA A 55 6.77 -1.82 9.86
N ARG A 56 7.17 -0.85 9.03
CA ARG A 56 6.50 0.45 8.91
C ARG A 56 5.06 0.33 8.39
N ILE A 57 4.81 -0.58 7.44
CA ILE A 57 3.45 -0.87 6.94
C ILE A 57 2.58 -1.42 8.07
N ARG A 58 3.10 -2.35 8.88
CA ARG A 58 2.35 -2.90 10.03
C ARG A 58 2.00 -1.83 11.04
N ASP A 59 2.89 -0.87 11.30
CA ASP A 59 2.60 0.26 12.20
C ASP A 59 1.58 1.22 11.58
N ALA A 60 1.71 1.55 10.29
CA ALA A 60 0.76 2.39 9.58
C ALA A 60 -0.67 1.82 9.54
N VAL A 61 -0.84 0.50 9.54
CA VAL A 61 -2.15 -0.16 9.62
C VAL A 61 -2.79 0.00 11.00
N LYS A 62 -2.00 0.10 12.08
CA LYS A 62 -2.54 0.31 13.44
C LYS A 62 -3.17 1.69 13.63
N ASP A 63 -2.83 2.65 12.77
CA ASP A 63 -3.41 4.01 12.76
C ASP A 63 -4.79 4.09 12.08
N LEU A 64 -5.27 3.01 11.44
CA LEU A 64 -6.51 2.99 10.65
C LEU A 64 -7.75 2.56 11.46
#